data_AF-D4E0Z3-F1
#
_entry.id   AF-D4E0Z3-F1
#
_cell.length_a   1.000
_cell.length_b   1.000
_cell.length_c   1.000
_cell.angle_alpha   90.00
_cell.angle_beta   90.00
_cell.angle_gamma   90.00
#
_symmetry.space_group_name_H-M   'P 1'
#
loop_
_entity.id
_entity.type
_entity.pdbx_description
1 polymer ?
#
loop_
_entity_poly.entity_id
_entity_poly.type
_entity_poly.pdbx_seq_one_letter_code
_entity_poly.pdbx_strand_id
1 'polypeptide(L)'
;MSHEEKMQYIHDNFQHEMAGNIISSYGVNSDSVFTNKYQSKTWEFRNNERDPAEPIYMSDIVVYQYDRVSKACHFNGMPDTIIRDSVTNENTLALTEGLRGQELYDVFFKFTANGKSTKRIIDAFNLKAISVERDDDDFIITVSHS
;
A
#
# COMPACT_ATOMS: atom_id res chain seq x y z
N MET A 1 -13.20 15.16 3.21
CA MET A 1 -12.96 14.60 4.56
C MET A 1 -11.59 15.05 5.03
N SER A 2 -11.51 15.58 6.25
CA SER A 2 -10.27 15.84 6.98
C SER A 2 -9.54 14.53 7.29
N HIS A 3 -8.31 14.61 7.79
CA HIS A 3 -7.57 13.43 8.24
C HIS A 3 -8.33 12.70 9.37
N GLU A 4 -8.81 13.44 10.38
CA GLU A 4 -9.55 12.87 11.51
C GLU A 4 -10.86 12.20 11.06
N GLU A 5 -11.61 12.85 10.18
CA GLU A 5 -12.86 12.28 9.62
C GLU A 5 -12.59 10.97 8.87
N LYS A 6 -11.47 10.87 8.14
CA LYS A 6 -11.07 9.63 7.46
C LYS A 6 -10.70 8.53 8.44
N MET A 7 -9.92 8.85 9.48
CA MET A 7 -9.53 7.84 10.48
C MET A 7 -10.76 7.33 11.25
N GLN A 8 -11.69 8.22 11.56
CA GLN A 8 -12.97 7.85 12.18
C GLN A 8 -13.82 6.99 11.23
N TYR A 9 -13.94 7.39 9.96
CA TYR A 9 -14.66 6.59 8.96
C TYR A 9 -14.07 5.17 8.85
N ILE A 10 -12.74 5.03 8.78
CA ILE A 10 -12.07 3.72 8.75
C ILE A 10 -12.43 2.93 9.99
N HIS A 11 -12.32 3.54 11.18
CA HIS A 11 -12.63 2.89 12.45
C HIS A 11 -14.05 2.34 12.50
N ASP A 12 -15.02 3.11 12.00
CA ASP A 12 -16.44 2.77 12.10
C ASP A 12 -16.93 1.83 10.99
N ASN A 13 -16.29 1.83 9.83
CA ASN A 13 -16.78 1.13 8.62
C ASN A 13 -15.90 -0.03 8.18
N PHE A 14 -14.81 -0.32 8.90
CA PHE A 14 -13.95 -1.46 8.64
C PHE A 14 -13.81 -2.35 9.88
N GLN A 15 -13.91 -3.65 9.68
CA GLN A 15 -13.46 -4.64 10.65
C GLN A 15 -11.95 -4.84 10.48
N HIS A 16 -11.22 -4.88 11.60
CA HIS A 16 -9.77 -5.02 11.58
C HIS A 16 -9.31 -6.24 12.37
N GLU A 17 -8.51 -7.08 11.73
CA GLU A 17 -7.92 -8.27 12.33
C GLU A 17 -6.41 -8.17 12.26
N MET A 18 -5.73 -8.45 13.36
CA MET A 18 -4.28 -8.30 13.46
C MET A 18 -3.66 -9.58 14.01
N ALA A 19 -2.64 -10.08 13.32
CA ALA A 19 -1.85 -11.24 13.71
C ALA A 19 -0.37 -10.84 13.71
N GLY A 20 0.13 -10.46 14.88
CA GLY A 20 1.46 -9.88 15.01
C GLY A 20 1.58 -8.60 14.20
N ASN A 21 2.45 -8.60 13.20
CA ASN A 21 2.75 -7.45 12.36
C ASN A 21 1.99 -7.45 11.01
N ILE A 22 1.04 -8.36 10.86
CA ILE A 22 0.09 -8.43 9.74
C ILE A 22 -1.24 -7.89 10.22
N ILE A 23 -1.88 -7.06 9.40
CA ILE A 23 -3.21 -6.52 9.66
C ILE A 23 -4.06 -6.58 8.40
N SER A 24 -5.30 -7.01 8.57
CA SER A 24 -6.33 -7.05 7.55
C SER A 24 -7.46 -6.10 7.93
N SER A 25 -7.89 -5.26 7.00
CA SER A 25 -9.08 -4.41 7.12
C SER A 25 -10.11 -4.83 6.09
N TYR A 26 -11.32 -5.13 6.54
CA TYR A 26 -12.45 -5.58 5.72
C TYR A 26 -13.57 -4.54 5.78
N GLY A 27 -14.07 -4.09 4.63
CA GLY A 27 -15.22 -3.20 4.59
C GLY A 27 -16.44 -3.89 5.21
N VAL A 28 -17.12 -3.22 6.15
CA VAL A 28 -18.31 -3.78 6.80
C VAL A 28 -19.49 -3.87 5.81
N ASN A 29 -19.57 -2.90 4.90
CA ASN A 29 -20.64 -2.78 3.90
C ASN A 29 -20.09 -2.63 2.46
N SER A 30 -18.87 -3.12 2.21
CA SER A 30 -18.24 -3.10 0.88
C SER A 30 -17.36 -4.31 0.67
N ASP A 31 -17.01 -4.57 -0.58
CA ASP A 31 -16.10 -5.66 -0.96
C ASP A 31 -14.62 -5.27 -0.78
N SER A 32 -14.33 -4.19 -0.04
CA SER A 32 -12.96 -3.72 0.15
C SER A 32 -12.20 -4.62 1.13
N VAL A 33 -10.99 -5.04 0.73
CA VAL A 33 -10.10 -5.87 1.53
C VAL A 33 -8.67 -5.34 1.45
N PHE A 34 -8.06 -5.10 2.61
CA PHE A 34 -6.69 -4.61 2.72
C PHE A 34 -5.88 -5.44 3.72
N THR A 35 -5.05 -6.34 3.22
CA THR A 35 -4.11 -7.15 4.02
C THR A 35 -2.69 -6.70 3.76
N ASN A 36 -2.04 -6.20 4.80
CA ASN A 36 -0.68 -5.65 4.75
C ASN A 36 0.15 -6.16 5.93
N LYS A 37 1.46 -6.28 5.69
CA LYS A 37 2.45 -6.63 6.71
C LYS A 37 3.43 -5.48 6.85
N TYR A 38 3.68 -5.09 8.10
CA TYR A 38 4.56 -3.98 8.42
C TYR A 38 5.74 -4.47 9.24
N GLN A 39 6.96 -4.19 8.78
CA GLN A 39 8.18 -4.38 9.55
C GLN A 39 8.97 -3.07 9.53
N SER A 40 9.93 -2.96 10.44
CA SER A 40 10.97 -1.95 10.28
C SER A 40 11.64 -2.17 8.92
N LYS A 41 11.78 -1.10 8.12
CA LYS A 41 12.37 -1.08 6.77
C LYS A 41 11.58 -1.74 5.64
N THR A 42 10.70 -2.70 5.90
CA THR A 42 9.97 -3.39 4.82
C THR A 42 8.47 -3.43 5.08
N TRP A 43 7.70 -2.89 4.14
CA TRP A 43 6.25 -3.00 4.13
C TRP A 43 5.82 -3.84 2.93
N GLU A 44 4.91 -4.77 3.14
CA GLU A 44 4.46 -5.73 2.15
C GLU A 44 2.95 -5.65 2.02
N PHE A 45 2.49 -5.34 0.81
CA PHE A 45 1.10 -5.12 0.48
C PHE A 45 0.58 -6.31 -0.34
N ARG A 46 -0.11 -7.22 0.35
CA ARG A 46 -0.45 -8.57 -0.17
C ARG A 46 -1.77 -8.62 -0.90
N ASN A 47 -2.78 -7.97 -0.34
CA ASN A 47 -4.07 -7.83 -1.00
C ASN A 47 -4.61 -6.44 -0.66
N ASN A 48 -4.81 -5.59 -1.66
CA ASN A 48 -5.44 -4.29 -1.46
C ASN A 48 -6.47 -4.02 -2.55
N GLU A 49 -7.61 -4.67 -2.40
CA GLU A 49 -8.79 -4.47 -3.20
C GLU A 49 -9.66 -3.41 -2.55
N ARG A 50 -10.12 -2.47 -3.37
CA ARG A 50 -10.96 -1.39 -2.91
C ARG A 50 -12.19 -1.34 -3.77
N ASP A 51 -13.34 -1.35 -3.13
CA ASP A 51 -14.60 -0.99 -3.77
C ASP A 51 -14.53 0.47 -4.29
N PRO A 52 -14.76 0.70 -5.61
CA PRO A 52 -14.77 2.04 -6.19
C PRO A 52 -15.70 3.04 -5.48
N ALA A 53 -16.77 2.57 -4.82
CA ALA A 53 -17.73 3.40 -4.10
C ALA A 53 -17.25 3.88 -2.72
N GLU A 54 -16.17 3.29 -2.17
CA GLU A 54 -15.60 3.78 -0.92
C GLU A 54 -15.24 5.27 -1.03
N PRO A 55 -15.42 6.11 0.00
CA PRO A 55 -14.92 7.48 0.01
C PRO A 55 -13.43 7.57 0.42
N ILE A 56 -12.88 6.41 0.77
CA ILE A 56 -11.48 6.05 1.06
C ILE A 56 -10.38 6.61 0.18
N TYR A 57 -9.10 6.42 0.54
CA TYR A 57 -8.05 5.89 -0.34
C TYR A 57 -7.29 4.76 0.35
N MET A 58 -6.65 3.89 -0.44
CA MET A 58 -5.77 2.84 0.09
C MET A 58 -4.67 3.43 0.99
N SER A 59 -4.14 4.60 0.63
CA SER A 59 -3.19 5.34 1.47
C SER A 59 -3.75 5.69 2.84
N ASP A 60 -5.05 6.02 2.94
CA ASP A 60 -5.68 6.32 4.23
C ASP A 60 -5.76 5.05 5.11
N ILE A 61 -6.08 3.88 4.50
CA ILE A 61 -6.04 2.58 5.19
C ILE A 61 -4.63 2.23 5.64
N VAL A 62 -3.61 2.43 4.79
CA VAL A 62 -2.22 2.13 5.15
C VAL A 62 -1.76 3.00 6.32
N VAL A 63 -2.11 4.29 6.35
CA VAL A 63 -1.82 5.18 7.49
C VAL A 63 -2.45 4.64 8.77
N TYR A 64 -3.73 4.30 8.73
CA TYR A 64 -4.44 3.74 9.87
C TYR A 64 -3.84 2.41 10.36
N GLN A 65 -3.57 1.49 9.42
CA GLN A 65 -2.99 0.18 9.72
C GLN A 65 -1.58 0.29 10.30
N TYR A 66 -0.73 1.13 9.72
CA TYR A 66 0.62 1.36 10.23
C TYR A 66 0.61 1.90 11.66
N ASP A 67 -0.24 2.88 11.98
CA ASP A 67 -0.35 3.43 13.33
C ASP A 67 -0.71 2.34 14.35
N ARG A 68 -1.66 1.46 14.03
CA ARG A 68 -2.05 0.36 14.91
C ARG A 68 -0.94 -0.68 15.08
N VAL A 69 -0.34 -1.12 13.98
CA VAL A 69 0.67 -2.18 14.00
C VAL A 69 1.96 -1.71 14.67
N SER A 70 2.45 -0.51 14.37
CA SER A 70 3.65 0.08 14.98
C SER A 70 3.51 0.19 16.51
N LYS A 71 2.34 0.64 17.00
CA LYS A 71 2.02 0.68 18.44
C LYS A 71 1.98 -0.71 19.07
N ALA A 72 1.26 -1.65 18.45
CA ALA A 72 1.09 -2.99 18.99
C ALA A 72 2.38 -3.83 19.00
N CYS A 73 3.23 -3.64 17.99
CA CYS A 73 4.50 -4.36 17.84
C CYS A 73 5.71 -3.59 18.40
N HIS A 74 5.49 -2.44 19.03
CA HIS A 74 6.53 -1.59 19.64
C HIS A 74 7.71 -1.25 18.71
N PHE A 75 7.45 -1.01 17.42
CA PHE A 75 8.47 -0.50 16.51
C PHE A 75 8.11 0.89 16.02
N ASN A 76 9.13 1.72 15.83
CA ASN A 76 9.01 3.01 15.18
C ASN A 76 10.02 3.02 14.03
N GLY A 77 9.52 3.14 12.80
CA GLY A 77 10.36 3.04 11.62
C GLY A 77 9.56 3.08 10.33
N MET A 78 10.06 3.85 9.39
CA MET A 78 9.55 3.92 8.01
C MET A 78 10.19 2.81 7.16
N PRO A 79 9.60 2.51 6.00
CA PRO A 79 10.17 1.53 5.09
C PRO A 79 11.33 2.15 4.31
N ASP A 80 12.34 1.35 4.04
CA ASP A 80 13.30 1.54 2.94
C ASP A 80 12.80 0.82 1.68
N THR A 81 11.88 -0.13 1.85
CA THR A 81 11.32 -0.97 0.78
C THR A 81 9.81 -1.17 0.95
N ILE A 82 9.08 -0.96 -0.13
CA ILE A 82 7.67 -1.33 -0.25
C ILE A 82 7.55 -2.44 -1.28
N ILE A 83 6.87 -3.52 -0.93
CA ILE A 83 6.60 -4.66 -1.81
C ILE A 83 5.11 -4.67 -2.12
N ARG A 84 4.77 -4.67 -3.41
CA ARG A 84 3.44 -5.05 -3.90
C ARG A 84 3.51 -6.53 -4.25
N ASP A 85 3.00 -7.35 -3.34
CA ASP A 85 3.08 -8.82 -3.44
C ASP A 85 1.90 -9.34 -4.27
N SER A 86 2.18 -10.33 -5.13
CA SER A 86 1.22 -11.11 -5.90
C SER A 86 0.21 -10.25 -6.66
N VAL A 87 0.67 -9.29 -7.46
CA VAL A 87 -0.21 -8.34 -8.16
C VAL A 87 -1.04 -9.04 -9.23
N THR A 88 -2.36 -9.08 -9.04
CA THR A 88 -3.31 -9.70 -9.99
C THR A 88 -3.89 -8.74 -11.04
N ASN A 89 -3.52 -7.46 -11.00
CA ASN A 89 -4.04 -6.48 -11.95
C ASN A 89 -3.42 -6.69 -13.35
N GLU A 90 -4.15 -7.39 -14.22
CA GLU A 90 -3.67 -7.79 -15.56
C GLU A 90 -3.13 -6.61 -16.38
N ASN A 91 -3.77 -5.44 -16.30
CA ASN A 91 -3.29 -4.25 -17.01
C ASN A 91 -1.94 -3.74 -16.47
N THR A 92 -1.70 -3.83 -15.16
CA THR A 92 -0.40 -3.49 -14.55
C THR A 92 0.66 -4.48 -15.02
N LEU A 93 0.37 -5.78 -15.01
CA LEU A 93 1.30 -6.83 -15.45
C LEU A 93 1.64 -6.65 -16.94
N ALA A 94 0.63 -6.48 -17.79
CA ALA A 94 0.81 -6.29 -19.23
C ALA A 94 1.62 -5.04 -19.57
N LEU A 95 1.34 -3.90 -18.91
CA LEU A 95 2.06 -2.64 -19.16
C LEU A 95 3.53 -2.67 -18.72
N THR A 96 3.87 -3.54 -17.76
CA THR A 96 5.22 -3.59 -17.18
C THR A 96 6.02 -4.80 -17.65
N GLU A 97 5.47 -5.61 -18.55
CA GLU A 97 6.07 -6.84 -19.03
C GLU A 97 7.40 -6.57 -19.75
N GLY A 98 8.45 -7.29 -19.34
CA GLY A 98 9.80 -7.10 -19.85
C GLY A 98 10.49 -5.75 -19.52
N LEU A 99 9.79 -4.78 -18.92
CA LEU A 99 10.35 -3.47 -18.61
C LEU A 99 11.29 -3.53 -17.40
N ARG A 100 12.36 -2.73 -17.40
CA ARG A 100 13.33 -2.63 -16.30
C ARG A 100 13.82 -1.20 -16.10
N GLY A 101 14.47 -0.93 -14.96
CA GLY A 101 15.13 0.35 -14.67
C GLY A 101 14.18 1.55 -14.73
N GLN A 102 14.64 2.65 -15.34
CA GLN A 102 13.87 3.90 -15.41
C GLN A 102 12.56 3.75 -16.19
N GLU A 103 12.54 2.91 -17.24
CA GLU A 103 11.34 2.69 -18.04
C GLU A 103 10.24 2.00 -17.21
N LEU A 104 10.60 0.96 -16.46
CA LEU A 104 9.68 0.32 -15.52
C LEU A 104 9.19 1.30 -14.45
N TYR A 105 10.10 2.09 -13.87
CA TYR A 105 9.76 3.10 -12.87
C TYR A 105 8.71 4.09 -13.41
N ASP A 106 8.96 4.66 -14.59
CA ASP A 106 8.08 5.65 -15.20
C ASP A 106 6.72 5.04 -15.54
N VAL A 107 6.72 3.85 -16.15
CA VAL A 107 5.48 3.18 -16.56
C VAL A 107 4.65 2.76 -15.35
N PHE A 108 5.29 2.15 -14.35
CA PHE A 108 4.64 1.71 -13.12
C PHE A 108 3.91 2.89 -12.47
N PHE A 109 4.61 3.97 -12.14
CA PHE A 109 4.01 5.09 -11.41
C PHE A 109 3.04 5.93 -12.25
N LYS A 110 3.26 6.08 -13.56
CA LYS A 110 2.46 6.97 -14.41
C LYS A 110 1.23 6.30 -15.01
N PHE A 111 1.34 5.03 -15.38
CA PHE A 111 0.31 4.37 -16.20
C PHE A 111 -0.43 3.24 -15.49
N THR A 112 0.13 2.65 -14.44
CA THR A 112 -0.53 1.53 -13.75
C THR A 112 -1.38 1.99 -12.56
N ALA A 113 -2.43 1.23 -12.23
CA ALA A 113 -3.25 1.49 -11.05
C ALA A 113 -2.46 1.24 -9.76
N ASN A 114 -1.71 0.13 -9.71
CA ASN A 114 -0.87 -0.26 -8.57
C ASN A 114 0.23 0.76 -8.29
N GLY A 115 0.88 1.31 -9.32
CA GLY A 115 1.88 2.35 -9.12
C GLY A 115 1.28 3.67 -8.65
N LYS A 116 0.13 4.09 -9.18
CA LYS A 116 -0.57 5.30 -8.71
C LYS A 116 -1.00 5.19 -7.25
N SER A 117 -1.53 4.04 -6.82
CA SER A 117 -1.89 3.83 -5.41
C SER A 117 -0.64 3.79 -4.52
N THR A 118 0.43 3.12 -4.96
CA THR A 118 1.71 3.10 -4.26
C THR A 118 2.31 4.49 -4.11
N LYS A 119 2.24 5.34 -5.15
CA LYS A 119 2.72 6.72 -5.08
C LYS A 119 1.98 7.54 -4.02
N ARG A 120 0.65 7.37 -3.92
CA ARG A 120 -0.14 8.05 -2.87
C ARG A 120 0.24 7.61 -1.47
N ILE A 121 0.60 6.33 -1.28
CA ILE A 121 1.12 5.83 -0.01
C ILE A 121 2.47 6.47 0.29
N ILE A 122 3.40 6.45 -0.66
CA ILE A 122 4.72 7.09 -0.54
C ILE A 122 4.58 8.56 -0.13
N ASP A 123 3.68 9.29 -0.79
CA ASP A 123 3.41 10.70 -0.49
C ASP A 123 2.78 10.91 0.89
N ALA A 124 1.88 10.03 1.33
CA ALA A 124 1.24 10.11 2.64
C ALA A 124 2.25 9.97 3.81
N PHE A 125 3.39 9.33 3.58
CA PHE A 125 4.47 9.17 4.56
C PHE A 125 5.67 10.08 4.30
N ASN A 126 5.55 11.08 3.41
CA ASN A 126 6.64 11.98 3.01
C ASN A 126 7.90 11.24 2.52
N LEU A 127 7.71 10.10 1.88
CA LEU A 127 8.79 9.30 1.29
C LEU A 127 9.00 9.69 -0.17
N LYS A 128 10.13 9.26 -0.72
CA LYS A 128 10.48 9.41 -2.12
C LYS A 128 10.78 8.04 -2.73
N ALA A 129 10.14 7.71 -3.85
CA ALA A 129 10.49 6.52 -4.63
C ALA A 129 11.85 6.72 -5.33
N ILE A 130 12.71 5.69 -5.25
CA ILE A 130 14.06 5.68 -5.81
C ILE A 130 14.16 4.75 -7.02
N SER A 131 13.60 3.55 -6.92
CA SER A 131 13.60 2.55 -7.99
C SER A 131 12.36 1.66 -7.91
N VAL A 132 12.05 1.01 -9.03
CA VAL A 132 11.07 -0.07 -9.10
C VAL A 132 11.75 -1.25 -9.78
N GLU A 133 11.66 -2.40 -9.15
CA GLU A 133 12.02 -3.70 -9.71
C GLU A 133 10.77 -4.56 -9.80
N ARG A 134 10.74 -5.47 -10.77
CA ARG A 134 9.67 -6.44 -10.94
C ARG A 134 10.27 -7.83 -10.92
N ASP A 135 9.76 -8.68 -10.03
CA ASP A 135 10.12 -10.09 -9.90
C ASP A 135 8.81 -10.89 -10.01
N ASP A 136 8.63 -11.59 -11.13
CA ASP A 136 7.36 -12.22 -11.50
C ASP A 136 6.16 -11.23 -11.41
N ASP A 137 5.18 -11.50 -10.55
CA ASP A 137 4.02 -10.64 -10.29
C ASP A 137 4.23 -9.70 -9.09
N ASP A 138 5.43 -9.66 -8.51
CA ASP A 138 5.80 -8.75 -7.43
C ASP A 138 6.46 -7.48 -7.95
N PHE A 139 6.20 -6.37 -7.28
CA PHE A 139 6.92 -5.11 -7.50
C PHE A 139 7.62 -4.68 -6.22
N ILE A 140 8.93 -4.46 -6.32
CA ILE A 140 9.79 -4.04 -5.22
C ILE A 140 10.15 -2.58 -5.46
N ILE A 141 9.71 -1.71 -4.56
CA ILE A 141 9.91 -0.28 -4.64
C ILE A 141 10.89 0.12 -3.55
N THR A 142 12.05 0.63 -3.95
CA THR A 142 13.00 1.25 -3.01
C THR A 142 12.54 2.68 -2.73
N VAL A 143 12.49 3.06 -1.46
CA VAL A 143 12.08 4.39 -1.02
C VAL A 143 13.10 5.00 -0.06
N SER A 144 13.13 6.32 0.03
CA SER A 144 13.91 7.05 1.02
C SER A 144 13.07 8.11 1.71
N HIS A 145 13.54 8.60 2.85
CA HIS A 145 13.03 9.86 3.40
C HIS A 145 13.37 11.02 2.46
N SER A 146 12.44 11.97 2.35
CA SER A 146 12.63 13.22 1.61
C SER A 146 13.47 14.23 2.38
#